data_AF-A0A2U1UCG5-F1
#
_entry.id   AF-A0A2U1UCG5-F1
#
_cell.length_a   1.000
_cell.length_b   1.000
_cell.length_c   1.000
_cell.angle_alpha   90.00
_cell.angle_beta   90.00
_cell.angle_gamma   90.00
#
_symmetry.space_group_name_H-M   'P 1'
#
loop_
_entity.id
_entity.type
_entity.pdbx_description
1 polymer ?
#
loop_
_entity_poly.entity_id
_entity_poly.type
_entity_poly.pdbx_seq_one_letter_code
_entity_poly.pdbx_strand_id
1 'polypeptide(L)'
;MACMCRVSAPFSSICVAIEYRDTDIAALLAELDGHDREGADWIRDNGELYLAGDWLTRCGLLGQSLNIELLPGKMIIRVEFGVILA
;
A
#
# COMPACT_ATOMS: atom_id res chain seq x y z
N MET A 1 -7.84 18.09 2.87
CA MET A 1 -6.50 17.78 3.38
C MET A 1 -6.19 16.31 3.13
N ALA A 2 -5.24 16.06 2.23
CA ALA A 2 -4.75 14.72 1.91
C ALA A 2 -3.88 14.18 3.05
N CYS A 3 -3.94 12.88 3.33
CA CYS A 3 -3.04 12.21 4.28
C CYS A 3 -2.04 11.32 3.55
N MET A 4 -0.83 11.18 4.10
CA MET A 4 0.16 10.24 3.59
C MET A 4 -0.12 8.85 4.18
N CYS A 5 0.06 7.81 3.38
CA CYS A 5 0.12 6.44 3.86
C CYS A 5 1.47 5.83 3.51
N ARG A 6 2.03 5.05 4.44
CA ARG A 6 3.14 4.16 4.14
C ARG A 6 2.59 2.93 3.45
N VAL A 7 3.26 2.51 2.39
CA VAL A 7 2.92 1.34 1.61
C VAL A 7 4.07 0.36 1.66
N SER A 8 3.75 -0.90 1.91
CA SER A 8 4.72 -1.98 1.94
C SER A 8 4.19 -3.15 1.13
N ALA A 9 5.06 -3.81 0.37
CA ALA A 9 4.68 -4.94 -0.46
C ALA A 9 5.39 -6.22 0.02
N PRO A 10 5.00 -6.85 1.14
CA PRO A 10 5.60 -8.13 1.53
C PRO A 10 5.10 -9.26 0.62
N PHE A 11 6.03 -9.93 -0.06
CA PHE A 11 5.79 -11.07 -0.95
C PHE A 11 4.71 -10.81 -2.02
N SER A 12 3.51 -11.38 -1.85
CA SER A 12 2.35 -11.34 -2.76
C SER A 12 1.18 -10.52 -2.19
N SER A 13 1.48 -9.49 -1.39
CA SER A 13 0.50 -8.62 -0.78
C SER A 13 1.02 -7.19 -0.68
N ILE A 14 0.10 -6.23 -0.61
CA ILE A 14 0.36 -4.84 -0.29
C ILE A 14 -0.33 -4.53 1.04
N CYS A 15 0.41 -3.95 1.97
CA CYS A 15 -0.11 -3.41 3.22
C CYS A 15 0.01 -1.89 3.16
N VAL A 16 -1.11 -1.21 3.34
CA VAL A 16 -1.21 0.25 3.44
C VAL A 16 -1.48 0.59 4.90
N ALA A 17 -0.59 1.39 5.50
CA ALA A 17 -0.75 1.94 6.83
C ALA A 17 -1.02 3.44 6.71
N ILE A 18 -2.15 3.89 7.25
CA ILE A 18 -2.50 5.32 7.25
C ILE A 18 -1.65 5.98 8.32
N GLU A 19 -0.83 6.95 7.92
CA GLU A 19 -0.06 7.75 8.86
C GLU A 19 -0.81 9.04 9.22
N TYR A 20 -0.75 9.40 10.49
CA TYR A 20 -1.42 10.60 10.99
C TYR A 20 -0.66 11.87 10.57
N ARG A 21 -1.36 13.01 10.62
CA ARG A 21 -0.89 14.32 10.14
C ARG A 21 0.36 14.87 10.85
N ASP A 22 0.78 14.26 11.95
CA ASP A 22 1.97 14.67 12.72
C ASP A 22 3.25 13.91 12.31
N THR A 23 3.19 13.03 11.29
CA THR A 23 4.41 12.43 10.73
C THR A 23 5.25 13.49 10.02
N ASP A 24 6.54 13.57 10.36
CA ASP A 24 7.53 14.30 9.57
C ASP A 24 7.70 13.60 8.21
N ILE A 25 7.06 14.17 7.19
CA ILE A 25 7.04 13.62 5.83
C ILE A 25 8.46 13.50 5.26
N ALA A 26 9.35 14.45 5.56
CA ALA A 26 10.72 14.41 5.04
C ALA A 26 11.52 13.26 5.68
N ALA A 27 11.32 13.03 6.99
CA ALA A 27 11.92 11.89 7.67
C ALA A 27 11.37 10.56 7.14
N LEU A 28 10.06 10.45 6.92
CA LEU A 28 9.43 9.25 6.35
C LEU A 28 9.96 8.95 4.94
N LEU A 29 10.02 9.95 4.06
CA LEU A 29 10.52 9.74 2.70
C LEU A 29 12.01 9.37 2.68
N ALA A 30 12.82 9.94 3.59
CA ALA A 30 14.22 9.56 3.73
C ALA A 30 14.41 8.13 4.27
N GLU A 31 13.52 7.67 5.14
CA GLU A 31 13.52 6.27 5.61
C GLU A 31 13.17 5.29 4.50
N LEU A 32 12.21 5.66 3.65
CA LEU A 32 11.75 4.82 2.54
C LEU A 32 12.70 4.81 1.34
N ASP A 33 13.61 5.78 1.25
CA ASP A 33 14.56 5.86 0.16
C ASP A 33 15.48 4.64 0.15
N GLY A 34 15.60 4.00 -1.01
CA GLY A 34 16.37 2.77 -1.19
C GLY A 34 15.68 1.46 -0.72
N HIS A 35 14.45 1.50 -0.17
CA HIS A 35 13.69 0.28 0.09
C HIS A 35 12.97 -0.22 -1.17
N ASP A 36 13.33 -1.40 -1.67
CA ASP A 36 12.77 -1.96 -2.91
C ASP A 36 11.29 -2.36 -2.83
N ARG A 37 10.76 -2.50 -1.61
CA ARG A 37 9.41 -3.02 -1.34
C ARG A 37 8.58 -2.12 -0.43
N GLU A 38 9.04 -0.90 -0.20
CA GLU A 38 8.33 0.08 0.61
C GLU A 38 8.24 1.42 -0.13
N GLY A 39 7.27 2.23 0.23
CA GLY A 39 7.03 3.53 -0.37
C GLY A 39 5.98 4.30 0.42
N ALA A 40 5.62 5.46 -0.11
CA ALA A 40 4.55 6.30 0.44
C ALA A 40 3.65 6.78 -0.69
N ASP A 41 2.36 6.89 -0.40
CA ASP A 41 1.38 7.46 -1.33
C ASP A 41 0.35 8.30 -0.59
N TRP A 42 -0.45 9.06 -1.34
CA TRP A 42 -1.37 10.05 -0.80
C TRP A 42 -2.81 9.53 -0.87
N ILE A 43 -3.50 9.60 0.27
CA ILE A 43 -4.95 9.49 0.36
C ILE A 43 -5.53 10.88 0.18
N ARG A 44 -6.39 11.02 -0.82
CA ARG A 44 -7.08 12.27 -1.14
C ARG A 44 -8.18 12.59 -0.12
N ASP A 45 -8.65 13.83 -0.16
CA ASP A 45 -9.71 14.34 0.72
C ASP A 45 -11.03 13.56 0.62
N ASN A 46 -11.31 12.98 -0.54
CA ASN A 46 -12.48 12.15 -0.81
C ASN A 46 -12.29 10.69 -0.37
N GLY A 47 -11.17 10.35 0.26
CA GLY A 47 -10.83 9.00 0.70
C GLY A 47 -10.26 8.09 -0.39
N GLU A 48 -10.02 8.60 -1.60
CA GLU A 48 -9.39 7.82 -2.66
C GLU A 48 -7.88 7.67 -2.40
N LEU A 49 -7.40 6.43 -2.50
CA LEU A 49 -5.98 6.10 -2.52
C LEU A 49 -5.57 5.72 -3.95
N TYR A 50 -4.64 6.46 -4.52
CA TYR A 50 -3.91 6.01 -5.70
C TYR A 50 -2.66 5.28 -5.24
N LEU A 51 -2.30 4.16 -5.88
CA LEU A 51 -1.05 3.45 -5.61
C LEU A 51 -0.18 3.53 -6.86
N ALA A 52 0.98 4.18 -6.75
CA ALA A 52 1.94 4.33 -7.83
C ALA A 52 3.37 4.00 -7.40
N GLY A 53 4.22 3.74 -8.39
CA GLY A 53 5.67 3.54 -8.22
C GLY A 53 6.17 2.20 -8.74
N ASP A 54 7.47 2.13 -9.00
CA ASP A 54 8.13 0.96 -9.61
C ASP A 54 8.05 -0.29 -8.73
N TRP A 55 7.91 -0.12 -7.42
CA TRP A 55 7.67 -1.22 -6.47
C TRP A 55 6.35 -1.96 -6.75
N LEU A 56 5.35 -1.30 -7.36
CA LEU A 56 4.07 -1.91 -7.74
C LEU A 56 4.22 -2.86 -8.94
N THR A 57 5.03 -2.53 -9.93
CA THR A 57 5.30 -3.45 -11.05
C THR A 57 6.07 -4.69 -10.56
N ARG A 58 6.92 -4.53 -9.55
CA ARG A 58 7.74 -5.61 -8.96
C ARG A 58 6.97 -6.54 -8.02
N CYS A 59 5.79 -6.14 -7.51
CA CYS A 59 5.02 -6.97 -6.60
C CYS A 59 4.26 -8.13 -7.28
N GLY A 60 4.17 -8.13 -8.61
CA GLY A 60 3.55 -9.21 -9.37
C GLY A 60 2.02 -9.32 -9.24
N LEU A 61 1.37 -8.29 -8.67
CA LEU A 61 -0.09 -8.25 -8.46
C LEU A 61 -0.87 -7.73 -9.68
N LEU A 62 -0.19 -7.14 -10.65
CA LEU A 62 -0.83 -6.58 -11.84
C LEU A 62 -1.46 -7.68 -12.70
N GLY A 63 -2.71 -7.46 -13.14
CA GLY A 63 -3.45 -8.39 -13.98
C GLY A 63 -4.09 -9.57 -13.24
N GLN A 64 -4.02 -9.59 -11.90
CA GLN A 64 -4.70 -10.58 -11.06
C GLN A 64 -5.94 -9.97 -10.41
N SER A 65 -6.93 -10.80 -10.06
CA SER A 65 -7.99 -10.37 -9.17
C SER A 65 -7.42 -10.14 -7.77
N LEU A 66 -7.85 -9.06 -7.13
CA LEU A 66 -7.35 -8.64 -5.82
C LEU A 66 -8.48 -8.63 -4.80
N ASN A 67 -8.16 -9.05 -3.58
CA ASN A 67 -9.02 -8.91 -2.41
C ASN A 67 -8.52 -7.76 -1.53
N ILE A 68 -9.45 -6.97 -0.98
CA ILE A 68 -9.15 -5.87 -0.06
C ILE A 68 -9.73 -6.22 1.32
N GLU A 69 -8.85 -6.26 2.32
CA GLU A 69 -9.18 -6.48 3.73
C GLU A 69 -8.91 -5.21 4.53
N LEU A 70 -9.85 -4.83 5.40
CA LEU A 70 -9.73 -3.66 6.26
C LEU A 70 -9.54 -4.10 7.71
N LEU A 71 -8.43 -3.66 8.30
CA LEU A 71 -8.10 -3.82 9.72
C LEU A 71 -8.03 -2.43 10.39
N PRO A 72 -8.12 -2.34 11.73
CA PRO A 72 -7.93 -1.07 12.42
C PRO A 72 -6.59 -0.41 12.05
N GLY A 73 -6.65 0.74 11.37
CA GLY A 73 -5.48 1.52 10.93
C GLY A 73 -4.70 0.92 9.75
N LYS A 74 -5.15 -0.18 9.14
CA LYS A 74 -4.43 -0.84 8.03
C LYS A 74 -5.39 -1.36 6.97
N MET A 75 -4.99 -1.25 5.72
CA MET A 75 -5.65 -1.91 4.58
C MET A 75 -4.67 -2.92 4.00
N ILE A 76 -5.14 -4.13 3.71
CA ILE A 76 -4.33 -5.18 3.08
C ILE A 76 -4.95 -5.55 1.74
N ILE A 77 -4.14 -5.50 0.69
CA ILE A 77 -4.49 -5.90 -0.67
C ILE A 77 -3.72 -7.18 -0.98
N ARG A 78 -4.41 -8.24 -1.36
CA ARG A 78 -3.81 -9.55 -1.66
C ARG A 78 -4.36 -10.07 -2.98
N VAL A 79 -3.63 -10.99 -3.61
CA VAL A 79 -4.17 -11.79 -4.70
C VAL A 79 -5.39 -12.55 -4.20
N GLU A 80 -6.47 -12.51 -4.96
CA GLU A 80 -7.61 -13.39 -4.75
C GLU A 80 -7.15 -14.83 -5.02
N PHE A 81 -7.00 -15.63 -3.96
CA PHE A 81 -6.92 -17.07 -4.13
C PHE A 81 -8.32 -17.56 -4.47
N GLY A 82 -8.55 -17.86 -5.74
CA GLY A 82 -9.74 -18.57 -6.17
C GLY A 82 -9.90 -19.80 -5.29
N VAL A 83 -11.00 -19.88 -4.56
CA VAL A 83 -11.36 -21.11 -3.84
C VAL A 83 -11.56 -22.18 -4.92
N ILE A 84 -10.55 -23.01 -5.15
CA ILE A 84 -10.76 -24.30 -5.81
C ILE A 84 -11.57 -25.10 -4.79
N LEU A 85 -12.90 -24.99 -4.88
CA LEU A 85 -13.79 -25.97 -4.30
C LEU A 85 -13.53 -27.26 -5.09
N ALA A 86 -12.69 -28.12 -4.54
CA ALA A 86 -12.52 -29.49 -5.02
C ALA A 86 -13.74 -30.34 -4.68
#